data_AF-A0AB33AI93-F1
#
_entry.id   AF-A0AB33AI93-F1
#
_cell.length_a   1.000
_cell.length_b   1.000
_cell.length_c   1.000
_cell.angle_alpha   90.00
_cell.angle_beta   90.00
_cell.angle_gamma   90.00
#
_symmetry.space_group_name_H-M   'P 1'
#
loop_
_entity.id
_entity.type
_entity.pdbx_description
1 polymer ?
#
loop_
_entity_poly.entity_id
_entity_poly.type
_entity_poly.pdbx_seq_one_letter_code
_entity_poly.pdbx_strand_id
1 'polypeptide(L)'
;MNEVAGAPWPNGEYGEVTSPSGRRAYLAAQAGRLAGRTARWATDLASRNPAVESERGRIVGRKGADAWFLIADSFERYLHTLGAWPPRAEQPEQDWQHLFLLQGADLEASRSREQELEAQVKRLQQDRDELLDTIATLSQTIASLSQVSKDRR
;
A
#
# COMPACT_ATOMS: atom_id res chain seq x y z
N MET A 1 -30.14 -14.90 -3.47
CA MET A 1 -28.86 -14.58 -2.81
C MET A 1 -28.64 -13.09 -3.01
N ASN A 2 -28.64 -12.29 -1.94
CA ASN A 2 -28.33 -10.86 -2.06
C ASN A 2 -26.81 -10.73 -2.19
N GLU A 3 -26.34 -10.36 -3.37
CA GLU A 3 -24.93 -10.06 -3.59
C GLU A 3 -24.49 -8.88 -2.71
N VAL A 4 -23.27 -8.95 -2.21
CA VAL A 4 -22.74 -7.98 -1.26
C VAL A 4 -22.36 -6.70 -2.00
N ALA A 5 -22.81 -5.55 -1.53
CA ALA A 5 -22.44 -4.26 -2.11
C ALA A 5 -20.91 -4.07 -2.15
N GLY A 6 -20.39 -3.77 -3.35
CA GLY A 6 -18.97 -3.66 -3.63
C GLY A 6 -18.30 -4.96 -4.07
N ALA A 7 -19.02 -6.08 -4.15
CA ALA A 7 -18.53 -7.29 -4.81
C ALA A 7 -18.32 -7.05 -6.31
N PRO A 8 -17.34 -7.69 -6.96
CA PRO A 8 -17.15 -7.59 -8.41
C PRO A 8 -18.40 -8.03 -9.17
N TRP A 9 -18.79 -7.27 -10.19
CA TRP A 9 -19.92 -7.63 -11.05
C TRP A 9 -19.54 -8.81 -11.96
N PRO A 10 -20.44 -9.79 -12.18
CA PRO A 10 -20.17 -10.89 -13.09
C PRO A 10 -19.85 -10.40 -14.51
N ASN A 11 -18.71 -10.83 -15.05
CA ASN A 11 -18.21 -10.42 -16.38
C ASN A 11 -17.97 -8.90 -16.52
N GLY A 12 -17.67 -8.18 -15.43
CA GLY A 12 -17.29 -6.76 -15.52
C GLY A 12 -15.98 -6.55 -16.29
N GLU A 13 -16.00 -5.68 -17.30
CA GLU A 13 -14.86 -5.37 -18.17
C GLU A 13 -14.03 -4.19 -17.63
N TYR A 14 -14.69 -3.24 -16.96
CA TYR A 14 -14.15 -1.95 -16.57
C TYR A 14 -14.12 -1.75 -15.05
N GLY A 15 -14.18 -2.83 -14.28
CA GLY A 15 -14.15 -2.80 -12.81
C GLY A 15 -15.51 -2.50 -12.18
N GLU A 16 -16.58 -2.96 -12.82
CA GLU A 16 -17.95 -2.92 -12.32
C GLU A 16 -18.08 -3.70 -11.00
N VAL A 17 -18.94 -3.20 -10.13
CA VAL A 17 -19.30 -3.79 -8.83
C VAL A 17 -20.81 -3.83 -8.64
N THR A 18 -21.27 -4.67 -7.73
CA THR A 18 -22.66 -4.71 -7.30
C THR A 18 -22.96 -3.54 -6.35
N SER A 19 -24.01 -2.77 -6.63
CA SER A 19 -24.49 -1.66 -5.78
C SER A 19 -25.27 -2.17 -4.55
N PRO A 20 -25.60 -1.30 -3.58
CA PRO A 20 -26.51 -1.66 -2.48
C PRO A 20 -27.86 -2.22 -2.91
N SER A 21 -28.42 -1.75 -4.04
CA SER A 21 -29.66 -2.27 -4.61
C SER A 21 -29.47 -3.52 -5.50
N GLY A 22 -28.24 -4.01 -5.66
CA GLY A 22 -27.93 -5.17 -6.50
C GLY A 22 -27.71 -4.83 -7.98
N ARG A 23 -27.50 -3.55 -8.33
CA ARG A 23 -27.32 -3.10 -9.72
C ARG A 23 -25.85 -3.03 -10.09
N ARG A 24 -25.56 -3.09 -11.41
CA ARG A 24 -24.23 -2.85 -11.96
C ARG A 24 -23.84 -1.39 -11.73
N ALA A 25 -22.72 -1.15 -11.06
CA ALA A 25 -22.26 0.18 -10.71
C ALA A 25 -20.73 0.28 -10.74
N TYR A 26 -20.22 1.51 -10.71
CA TYR A 26 -18.81 1.82 -10.52
C TYR A 26 -18.63 2.55 -9.20
N LEU A 27 -17.57 2.23 -8.45
CA LEU A 27 -17.16 3.06 -7.33
C LEU A 27 -16.61 4.40 -7.85
N ALA A 28 -16.80 5.49 -7.09
CA ALA A 28 -16.35 6.82 -7.50
C ALA A 28 -14.87 6.90 -7.94
N ALA A 29 -13.98 6.15 -7.29
CA ALA A 29 -12.57 6.08 -7.72
C ALA A 29 -12.42 5.48 -9.13
N GLN A 30 -13.14 4.39 -9.41
CA GLN A 30 -13.12 3.74 -10.73
C GLN A 30 -13.80 4.61 -11.79
N ALA A 31 -14.97 5.17 -11.48
CA ALA A 31 -15.67 6.09 -12.36
C ALA A 31 -14.80 7.31 -12.75
N GLY A 32 -14.05 7.86 -11.80
CA GLY A 32 -13.06 8.90 -12.07
C GLY A 32 -12.03 8.46 -13.10
N ARG A 33 -11.41 7.29 -12.91
CA ARG A 33 -10.43 6.73 -13.85
C ARG A 33 -11.01 6.53 -15.24
N LEU A 34 -12.18 5.91 -15.35
CA LEU A 34 -12.85 5.65 -16.64
C LEU A 34 -13.15 6.95 -17.42
N ALA A 35 -13.45 8.03 -16.69
CA ALA A 35 -13.69 9.35 -17.28
C ALA A 35 -12.41 10.17 -17.54
N GLY A 36 -11.22 9.67 -17.17
CA GLY A 36 -9.98 10.46 -17.18
C GLY A 36 -10.00 11.65 -16.22
N ARG A 37 -10.70 11.52 -15.09
CA ARG A 37 -10.93 12.57 -14.07
C ARG A 37 -10.55 12.07 -12.67
N THR A 38 -10.63 12.96 -11.69
CA THR A 38 -10.32 12.63 -10.29
C THR A 38 -11.48 11.90 -9.60
N ALA A 39 -11.18 11.13 -8.55
CA ALA A 39 -12.20 10.49 -7.72
C ALA A 39 -13.14 11.51 -7.03
N ARG A 40 -12.62 12.71 -6.73
CA ARG A 40 -13.42 13.83 -6.21
C ARG A 40 -14.46 14.29 -7.22
N TRP A 41 -14.08 14.45 -8.49
CA TRP A 41 -15.03 14.78 -9.55
C TRP A 41 -16.17 13.76 -9.65
N ALA A 42 -15.86 12.46 -9.59
CA ALA A 42 -16.88 11.41 -9.65
C ALA A 42 -17.80 11.41 -8.42
N THR A 43 -17.27 11.77 -7.24
CA THR A 43 -18.06 11.95 -6.02
C THR A 43 -18.98 13.17 -6.11
N ASP A 44 -18.49 14.28 -6.66
CA ASP A 44 -19.29 15.48 -6.92
C ASP A 44 -20.37 15.20 -7.97
N LEU A 45 -20.05 14.43 -9.02
CA LEU A 45 -21.00 13.97 -10.03
C LEU A 45 -22.12 13.12 -9.40
N ALA A 46 -21.76 12.11 -8.61
CA ALA A 46 -22.71 11.24 -7.93
C ALA A 46 -23.62 11.99 -6.95
N SER A 47 -23.12 13.02 -6.27
CA SER A 47 -23.87 13.73 -5.23
C SER A 47 -24.72 14.90 -5.75
N ARG A 48 -24.35 15.51 -6.88
CA ARG A 48 -24.96 16.78 -7.33
C ARG A 48 -25.60 16.72 -8.70
N ASN A 49 -25.30 15.70 -9.52
CA ASN A 49 -25.77 15.65 -10.90
C ASN A 49 -26.85 14.58 -11.10
N PRO A 50 -28.11 14.97 -11.41
CA PRO A 50 -29.19 14.01 -11.64
C PRO A 50 -29.04 13.21 -12.94
N ALA A 51 -28.12 13.59 -13.83
CA ALA A 51 -27.87 12.86 -15.08
C ALA A 51 -27.25 11.47 -14.85
N VAL A 52 -26.68 11.22 -13.67
CA VAL A 52 -26.11 9.93 -13.29
C VAL A 52 -26.82 9.44 -12.04
N GLU A 53 -27.49 8.29 -12.16
CA GLU A 53 -28.07 7.62 -11.00
C GLU A 53 -26.94 7.15 -10.08
N SER A 54 -27.10 7.41 -8.79
CA SER A 54 -26.10 7.09 -7.79
C SER A 54 -26.73 6.52 -6.53
N GLU A 55 -25.97 5.67 -5.85
CA GLU A 55 -26.33 5.08 -4.57
C GLU A 55 -25.20 5.30 -3.58
N ARG A 56 -25.56 5.48 -2.31
CA ARG A 56 -24.59 5.57 -1.21
C ARG A 56 -24.71 4.34 -0.34
N GLY A 57 -23.60 3.67 -0.09
CA GLY A 57 -23.62 2.45 0.69
C GLY A 57 -22.28 2.05 1.26
N ARG A 58 -22.31 1.13 2.21
CA ARG A 58 -21.12 0.65 2.90
C ARG A 58 -20.59 -0.61 2.22
N ILE A 59 -19.29 -0.63 1.93
CA ILE A 59 -18.61 -1.81 1.40
C ILE A 59 -18.17 -2.69 2.58
N VAL A 60 -18.57 -3.96 2.55
CA VAL A 60 -18.21 -4.94 3.58
C VAL A 60 -16.68 -5.15 3.58
N GLY A 61 -16.06 -5.16 4.77
CA GLY A 61 -14.61 -5.34 4.92
C GLY A 61 -13.78 -4.06 4.81
N ARG A 62 -14.34 -2.93 4.35
CA ARG A 62 -13.65 -1.63 4.36
C ARG A 62 -13.95 -0.88 5.65
N LYS A 63 -12.91 -0.55 6.43
CA LYS A 63 -13.02 0.40 7.55
C LYS A 63 -13.11 1.82 6.97
N GLY A 64 -14.27 2.46 7.08
CA GLY A 64 -14.47 3.82 6.55
C GLY A 64 -15.94 4.24 6.41
N ALA A 65 -16.13 5.42 5.82
CA ALA A 65 -17.42 6.02 5.49
C ALA A 65 -18.08 5.35 4.28
N ASP A 66 -19.36 5.66 4.06
CA ASP A 66 -20.11 5.19 2.89
C ASP A 66 -19.40 5.58 1.59
N ALA A 67 -19.42 4.67 0.62
CA ALA A 67 -18.93 4.88 -0.73
C ALA A 67 -20.08 5.28 -1.66
N TRP A 68 -19.74 6.04 -2.69
CA TRP A 68 -20.65 6.33 -3.80
C TRP A 68 -20.49 5.28 -4.90
N PHE A 69 -21.64 4.76 -5.32
CA PHE A 69 -21.83 3.83 -6.42
C PHE A 69 -22.54 4.59 -7.54
N LEU A 70 -21.89 4.76 -8.68
CA LEU A 70 -22.47 5.37 -9.87
C LEU A 70 -23.04 4.25 -10.73
N ILE A 71 -24.34 4.25 -10.99
CA ILE A 71 -25.01 3.18 -11.73
C ILE A 71 -24.49 3.16 -13.16
N ALA A 72 -23.98 1.99 -13.57
CA ALA A 72 -23.21 1.82 -14.79
C ALA A 72 -23.96 2.34 -16.03
N ASP A 73 -25.21 1.94 -16.23
CA ASP A 73 -25.96 2.31 -17.44
C ASP A 73 -26.17 3.82 -17.60
N SER A 74 -26.43 4.53 -16.49
CA SER A 74 -26.61 5.99 -16.50
C SER A 74 -25.28 6.72 -16.63
N PHE A 75 -24.23 6.20 -16.00
CA PHE A 75 -22.89 6.76 -16.03
C PHE A 75 -22.23 6.58 -17.41
N GLU A 76 -22.32 5.39 -18.00
CA GLU A 76 -21.82 5.08 -19.35
C GLU A 76 -22.53 5.96 -20.39
N ARG A 77 -23.86 6.12 -20.28
CA ARG A 77 -24.62 7.03 -21.14
C ARG A 77 -24.15 8.48 -20.97
N TYR A 78 -23.90 8.92 -19.74
CA TYR A 78 -23.34 10.25 -19.48
C TYR A 78 -21.94 10.42 -20.07
N LEU A 79 -21.07 9.41 -20.02
CA LEU A 79 -19.76 9.47 -20.66
C LEU A 79 -19.85 9.44 -22.19
N HIS A 80 -20.81 8.71 -22.76
CA HIS A 80 -21.09 8.73 -24.20
C HIS A 80 -21.46 10.14 -24.69
N THR A 81 -22.30 10.89 -23.97
CA THR A 81 -22.65 12.27 -24.37
C THR A 81 -21.46 13.23 -24.32
N LEU A 82 -20.46 12.91 -23.49
CA LEU A 82 -19.20 13.65 -23.40
C LEU A 82 -18.13 13.17 -24.39
N GLY A 83 -18.40 12.14 -25.19
CA GLY A 83 -17.41 11.51 -26.07
C GLY A 83 -16.25 10.84 -25.31
N ALA A 84 -16.48 10.47 -24.05
CA ALA A 84 -15.49 9.90 -23.14
C ALA A 84 -15.68 8.38 -22.94
N TRP A 85 -16.61 7.75 -23.66
CA TRP A 85 -16.87 6.31 -23.64
C TRP A 85 -16.79 5.69 -25.04
N PRO A 86 -16.15 4.51 -25.22
CA PRO A 86 -15.49 3.70 -24.18
C PRO A 86 -14.22 4.38 -23.62
N PRO A 87 -13.79 4.03 -22.40
CA PRO A 87 -12.54 4.54 -21.84
C PRO A 87 -11.41 4.23 -22.82
N ARG A 88 -10.50 5.18 -23.04
CA ARG A 88 -9.27 4.88 -23.78
C ARG A 88 -8.56 3.78 -23.02
N ALA A 89 -8.36 2.62 -23.65
CA ALA A 89 -7.58 1.55 -23.07
C ALA A 89 -6.24 2.14 -22.61
N GLU A 90 -6.00 2.15 -21.29
CA GLU A 90 -4.67 2.40 -20.77
C GLU A 90 -3.80 1.32 -21.40
N GLN A 91 -2.91 1.72 -22.32
CA GLN A 91 -1.97 0.79 -22.91
C GLN A 91 -1.15 0.20 -21.76
N PRO A 92 -1.20 -1.11 -21.51
CA PRO A 92 -0.57 -1.73 -20.34
C PRO A 92 0.97 -1.57 -20.33
N GLU A 93 1.57 -1.07 -21.40
CA GLU A 93 3.02 -0.88 -21.52
C GLU A 93 3.59 0.18 -20.57
N GLN A 94 2.82 1.22 -20.20
CA GLN A 94 3.31 2.26 -19.28
C GLN A 94 3.37 1.78 -17.81
N ASP A 95 2.46 0.89 -17.41
CA ASP A 95 2.44 0.35 -16.05
C ASP A 95 3.60 -0.61 -15.80
N TRP A 96 3.99 -1.43 -16.77
CA TRP A 96 5.12 -2.35 -16.60
C TRP A 96 6.45 -1.60 -16.41
N GLN A 97 6.69 -0.54 -17.18
CA GLN A 97 7.90 0.26 -17.03
C GLN A 97 7.95 0.99 -15.68
N HIS A 98 6.80 1.50 -15.22
CA HIS A 98 6.71 2.13 -13.91
C HIS A 98 6.90 1.14 -12.76
N LEU A 99 6.31 -0.05 -12.86
CA LEU A 99 6.50 -1.15 -11.90
C LEU A 99 7.95 -1.66 -11.90
N PHE A 100 8.61 -1.73 -13.06
CA PHE A 100 10.02 -2.14 -13.15
C PHE A 100 10.96 -1.12 -12.49
N LEU A 101 10.71 0.17 -12.68
CA LEU A 101 11.47 1.24 -12.04
C LEU A 101 11.29 1.25 -10.52
N LEU A 102 10.05 1.05 -10.05
CA LEU A 102 9.75 0.97 -8.62
C LEU A 102 10.39 -0.25 -7.97
N GLN A 103 10.32 -1.42 -8.63
CA GLN A 103 10.94 -2.65 -8.15
C GLN A 103 12.48 -2.55 -8.15
N GLY A 104 13.07 -1.83 -9.11
CA GLY A 104 14.50 -1.54 -9.13
C GLY A 104 14.95 -0.65 -7.95
N ALA A 105 14.19 0.40 -7.65
CA ALA A 105 14.49 1.32 -6.55
C ALA A 105 14.42 0.65 -5.17
N ASP A 106 13.43 -0.20 -4.93
CA ASP A 106 13.30 -0.94 -3.66
C ASP A 106 14.43 -1.96 -3.46
N LEU A 107 14.93 -2.56 -4.54
CA LEU A 107 15.99 -3.56 -4.48
C LEU A 107 17.36 -2.94 -4.17
N GLU A 108 17.61 -1.71 -4.65
CA GLU A 108 18.82 -0.95 -4.32
C GLU A 108 18.76 -0.36 -2.90
N ALA A 109 17.59 0.07 -2.46
CA ALA A 109 17.36 0.48 -1.07
C ALA A 109 17.54 -0.69 -0.07
N SER A 110 17.05 -1.88 -0.43
CA SER A 110 17.25 -3.08 0.39
C SER A 110 18.72 -3.49 0.48
N ARG A 111 19.45 -3.46 -0.63
CA ARG A 111 20.91 -3.74 -0.66
C ARG A 111 21.72 -2.75 0.18
N SER A 112 21.38 -1.47 0.10
CA SER A 112 22.05 -0.44 0.90
C SER A 112 21.82 -0.67 2.40
N ARG A 113 20.60 -1.07 2.78
CA ARG A 113 20.23 -1.35 4.17
C ARG A 113 20.89 -2.63 4.69
N GLU A 114 21.01 -3.66 3.85
CA GLU A 114 21.75 -4.89 4.19
C GLU A 114 23.23 -4.60 4.45
N GLN A 115 23.88 -3.81 3.59
CA GLN A 115 25.28 -3.42 3.78
C GLN A 115 25.48 -2.59 5.06
N GLU A 116 24.56 -1.68 5.37
CA GLU A 116 24.61 -0.90 6.60
C GLU A 116 24.45 -1.78 7.86
N LEU A 117 23.53 -2.74 7.82
CA LEU A 117 23.34 -3.70 8.91
C LEU A 117 24.55 -4.61 9.09
N GLU A 118 25.15 -5.10 8.01
CA GLU A 118 26.40 -5.88 8.08
C GLU A 118 27.55 -5.08 8.70
N ALA A 119 27.69 -3.81 8.32
CA ALA A 119 28.68 -2.93 8.92
C ALA A 119 28.45 -2.71 10.43
N GLN A 120 27.19 -2.54 10.84
CA GLN A 120 26.83 -2.42 12.27
C GLN A 120 27.12 -3.71 13.03
N VAL A 121 26.77 -4.88 12.47
CA VAL A 121 27.06 -6.18 13.07
C VAL A 121 28.56 -6.37 13.26
N LYS A 122 29.36 -6.06 12.23
CA LYS A 122 30.82 -6.16 12.32
C LYS A 122 31.41 -5.26 13.40
N ARG A 123 30.90 -4.02 13.52
CA ARG A 123 31.32 -3.09 14.57
C ARG A 123 30.95 -3.59 15.96
N LEU A 124 29.71 -4.04 16.16
CA LEU A 124 29.26 -4.60 17.44
C LEU A 124 30.04 -5.86 17.83
N GLN A 125 30.46 -6.67 16.86
CA GLN A 125 31.35 -7.81 17.12
C GLN A 125 32.72 -7.37 17.60
N GLN A 126 33.32 -6.34 16.97
CA GLN A 126 34.59 -5.76 17.42
C GLN A 126 34.47 -5.19 18.84
N ASP A 127 33.44 -4.39 19.10
CA ASP A 127 33.20 -3.80 20.42
C ASP A 127 33.02 -4.89 21.50
N ARG A 128 32.31 -5.99 21.18
CA ARG A 128 32.15 -7.14 22.07
C ARG A 128 33.50 -7.78 22.40
N ASP A 129 34.34 -8.01 21.40
CA ASP A 129 35.63 -8.66 21.57
C ASP A 129 36.59 -7.78 22.42
N GLU A 130 36.60 -6.47 22.19
CA GLU A 130 37.37 -5.51 23.01
C GLU A 130 36.90 -5.50 24.48
N LEU A 131 35.59 -5.56 24.72
CA LEU A 131 35.03 -5.63 26.07
C LEU A 131 35.41 -6.94 26.76
N LEU A 132 35.42 -8.06 26.05
CA LEU A 132 35.84 -9.36 26.60
C LEU A 132 37.32 -9.35 26.99
N ASP A 133 38.19 -8.79 26.15
CA ASP A 133 39.62 -8.63 26.45
C ASP A 133 39.86 -7.72 27.67
N THR A 134 39.06 -6.65 27.78
CA THR A 134 39.10 -5.74 28.93
C THR A 134 38.69 -6.48 30.21
N ILE A 135 37.61 -7.26 30.16
CA ILE A 135 37.17 -8.08 31.30
C ILE A 135 38.25 -9.07 31.71
N ALA A 136 38.86 -9.77 30.75
CA ALA A 136 39.93 -10.74 31.03
C ALA A 136 41.12 -10.06 31.73
N THR A 137 41.53 -8.88 31.25
CA THR A 137 42.63 -8.10 31.84
C THR A 137 42.31 -7.63 33.26
N LEU A 138 41.09 -7.15 33.50
CA LEU A 138 40.65 -6.74 34.83
C LEU A 138 40.58 -7.93 35.79
N SER A 139 40.06 -9.09 35.34
CA SER A 139 40.05 -10.31 36.14
C SER A 139 41.47 -10.77 36.52
N GLN A 140 42.42 -10.73 35.58
CA GLN A 140 43.83 -11.04 35.85
C GLN A 140 44.43 -10.10 36.92
N THR A 141 44.11 -8.81 36.83
CA THR A 141 44.58 -7.78 37.76
C THR A 141 44.02 -8.01 39.17
N ILE A 142 42.71 -8.30 39.27
CA ILE A 142 42.04 -8.62 40.55
C ILE A 142 42.65 -9.88 41.18
N ALA A 143 42.92 -10.93 40.38
CA ALA A 143 43.54 -12.15 40.87
C ALA A 143 44.96 -11.88 41.43
N SER A 144 45.74 -11.07 40.71
CA SER A 144 47.10 -10.69 41.12
C SER A 144 47.10 -9.87 42.41
N LEU A 145 46.22 -8.87 42.53
CA LEU A 145 46.06 -8.07 43.75
C LEU A 145 45.59 -8.92 44.94
N SER A 146 44.67 -9.85 44.69
CA SER A 146 44.19 -10.79 45.71
C SER A 146 45.33 -11.67 46.25
N GLN A 147 46.20 -12.15 45.37
CA GLN A 147 47.37 -12.96 45.76
C GLN A 147 48.36 -12.13 46.60
N VAL A 148 48.71 -10.92 46.16
CA VAL A 148 49.61 -10.02 46.91
C VAL A 148 49.05 -9.67 48.31
N SER A 149 47.73 -9.52 48.44
CA SER A 149 47.08 -9.29 49.74
C SER A 149 47.13 -10.49 50.68
N LYS A 150 47.13 -11.72 50.15
CA LYS A 150 47.25 -12.96 50.93
C LYS A 150 48.69 -13.17 51.40
N ASP A 151 49.67 -12.89 50.55
CA ASP A 151 51.09 -13.09 50.87
C ASP A 151 51.65 -12.06 51.88
N ARG A 152 50.91 -10.98 52.17
CA ARG A 152 51.27 -9.94 53.17
C ARG A 152 50.64 -10.15 54.55
N ARG A 153 49.87 -11.22 54.78
CA ARG A 153 49.38 -11.63 56.10
C ARG A 153 50.23 -12.76 56.66
#